data_AF-T1EVH9-F1
#
_entry.id   AF-T1EVH9-F1
#
_cell.length_a   1.000
_cell.length_b   1.000
_cell.length_c   1.000
_cell.angle_alpha   90.00
_cell.angle_beta   90.00
_cell.angle_gamma   90.00
#
_symmetry.space_group_name_H-M   'P 1'
#
loop_
_entity.id
_entity.type
_entity.pdbx_description
1 polymer ?
#
loop_
_entity_poly.entity_id
_entity_poly.type
_entity_poly.pdbx_seq_one_letter_code
_entity_poly.pdbx_strand_id
1 'polypeptide(L)'
;MLESDHREESRNDACEEYISARRKIFVIGDIRDLNPSHRKPVTTASIITLVSEVGSSTSELLLVEKEHDVKTVVQLREELQKRSLVTSGNKEVLVARLREALIDEGKNPDEFKFDGADEDNEISTGTFTTAKMMELLLSMSTEIKQIKEQSERQSERQTEDLKQIKEQSERQSERQTEELKQIKEQSELQSERQTEELKQQIKEQSERQTEELKQIKDQLKHVKLEVAEQIEEQSTRIEMIEQKLDRQTVEVDHKIDKLKRELEQSKKMAMPLDHASGRTLKVPAFDGEMSWNVYKTQFEAAATSNCWNGKERATALILALRGSAAEVLQTIPAENHFNYEVLRFGELFKAIFDLFVDVVIAIDFERFKS
;
A
#
# COMPACT_ATOMS: atom_id res chain seq x y z
N MET A 1 29.47 22.14 -17.95
CA MET A 1 29.24 21.12 -18.99
C MET A 1 29.56 19.69 -18.55
N LEU A 2 30.33 19.45 -17.47
CA LEU A 2 30.63 18.08 -17.00
C LEU A 2 29.69 17.53 -15.91
N GLU A 3 28.87 18.38 -15.27
CA GLU A 3 27.93 17.95 -14.22
C GLU A 3 26.53 17.58 -14.75
N SER A 4 26.20 17.96 -15.99
CA SER A 4 24.96 17.53 -16.65
C SER A 4 25.01 16.06 -17.07
N ASP A 5 26.16 15.64 -17.61
CA ASP A 5 26.32 14.34 -18.24
C ASP A 5 26.31 13.21 -17.19
N HIS A 6 26.95 13.41 -16.03
CA HIS A 6 26.88 12.45 -14.92
C HIS A 6 25.48 12.30 -14.31
N ARG A 7 24.64 13.35 -14.40
CA ARG A 7 23.27 13.31 -13.89
C ARG A 7 22.33 12.57 -14.84
N GLU A 8 22.67 12.55 -16.12
CA GLU A 8 21.91 11.88 -17.17
C GLU A 8 22.31 10.40 -17.29
N GLU A 9 23.60 10.10 -17.11
CA GLU A 9 24.15 8.74 -17.02
C GLU A 9 23.61 8.00 -15.78
N SER A 10 23.58 8.66 -14.61
CA SER A 10 22.99 8.09 -13.39
C SER A 10 21.47 7.83 -13.48
N ARG A 11 20.74 8.60 -14.31
CA ARG A 11 19.31 8.37 -14.57
C ARG A 11 19.07 7.19 -15.51
N ASN A 12 19.95 7.00 -16.49
CA ASN A 12 19.88 5.86 -17.40
C ASN A 12 20.20 4.55 -16.67
N ASP A 13 21.18 4.56 -15.76
CA ASP A 13 21.50 3.39 -14.92
C ASP A 13 20.35 3.01 -14.00
N ALA A 14 19.68 3.99 -13.37
CA ALA A 14 18.51 3.73 -12.53
C ALA A 14 17.31 3.19 -13.34
N CYS A 15 17.15 3.61 -14.61
CA CYS A 15 16.12 3.07 -15.50
C CYS A 15 16.43 1.64 -15.94
N GLU A 16 17.69 1.32 -16.25
CA GLU A 16 18.11 -0.05 -16.58
C GLU A 16 18.03 -0.97 -15.35
N GLU A 17 18.34 -0.48 -14.16
CA GLU A 17 18.17 -1.23 -12.91
C GLU A 17 16.68 -1.50 -12.62
N TYR A 18 15.79 -0.52 -12.88
CA TYR A 18 14.34 -0.68 -12.77
C TYR A 18 13.77 -1.64 -13.83
N ILE A 19 14.25 -1.58 -15.08
CA ILE A 19 13.85 -2.50 -16.17
C ILE A 19 14.38 -3.92 -15.90
N SER A 20 15.59 -4.05 -15.37
CA SER A 20 16.20 -5.32 -14.95
C SER A 20 15.50 -5.91 -13.73
N ALA A 21 15.12 -5.08 -12.74
CA ALA A 21 14.31 -5.49 -11.61
C ALA A 21 12.90 -5.92 -12.05
N ARG A 22 12.29 -5.24 -13.03
CA ARG A 22 11.00 -5.66 -13.62
C ARG A 22 11.12 -6.94 -14.43
N ARG A 23 12.22 -7.15 -15.18
CA ARG A 23 12.49 -8.44 -15.84
C ARG A 23 12.74 -9.55 -14.81
N LYS A 24 13.42 -9.27 -13.69
CA LYS A 24 13.56 -10.22 -12.58
C LYS A 24 12.21 -10.50 -11.91
N ILE A 25 11.34 -9.53 -11.73
CA ILE A 25 9.97 -9.74 -11.20
C ILE A 25 9.10 -10.50 -12.20
N PHE A 26 9.28 -10.29 -13.51
CA PHE A 26 8.59 -11.04 -14.56
C PHE A 26 9.13 -12.48 -14.70
N VAL A 27 10.41 -12.69 -14.38
CA VAL A 27 11.05 -14.03 -14.31
C VAL A 27 10.76 -14.74 -12.97
N ILE A 28 10.45 -14.01 -11.89
CA ILE A 28 9.97 -14.57 -10.61
C ILE A 28 8.47 -14.93 -10.68
N GLY A 29 7.79 -14.62 -11.79
CA GLY A 29 6.48 -15.18 -12.14
C GLY A 29 6.49 -16.66 -12.49
N ASP A 30 7.67 -17.26 -12.71
CA ASP A 30 7.84 -18.70 -12.80
C ASP A 30 7.99 -19.31 -11.40
N ILE A 31 6.86 -19.41 -10.69
CA ILE A 31 6.66 -20.48 -9.70
C ILE A 31 6.34 -21.76 -10.50
N ARG A 32 7.31 -22.21 -11.29
CA ARG A 32 7.46 -23.58 -11.76
C ARG A 32 8.78 -24.04 -11.16
N ASP A 33 8.68 -24.84 -10.10
CA ASP A 33 9.72 -25.70 -9.52
C ASP A 33 9.58 -25.86 -7.99
N LEU A 34 8.38 -25.65 -7.44
CA LEU A 34 7.99 -26.40 -6.24
C LEU A 34 7.52 -27.80 -6.66
N ASN A 35 8.48 -28.72 -6.61
CA ASN A 35 8.35 -30.17 -6.62
C ASN A 35 6.90 -30.71 -6.34
N PRO A 36 6.25 -31.41 -7.28
CA PRO A 36 4.91 -31.97 -7.08
C PRO A 36 4.86 -33.25 -6.23
N SER A 37 5.97 -33.74 -5.68
CA SER A 37 6.01 -35.06 -5.04
C SER A 37 5.32 -35.19 -3.68
N HIS A 38 4.77 -34.12 -3.08
CA HIS A 38 4.14 -34.19 -1.75
C HIS A 38 2.80 -33.45 -1.59
N ARG A 39 1.95 -33.46 -2.63
CA ARG A 39 0.50 -33.38 -2.39
C ARG A 39 -0.16 -34.59 -3.02
N LYS A 40 -0.50 -35.57 -2.17
CA LYS A 40 -1.40 -36.65 -2.58
C LYS A 40 -2.71 -35.99 -3.03
N PRO A 41 -3.16 -36.19 -4.29
CA PRO A 41 -4.51 -35.84 -4.64
C PRO A 41 -5.42 -36.75 -3.82
N VAL A 42 -6.37 -36.16 -3.10
CA VAL A 42 -7.53 -36.91 -2.61
C VAL A 42 -8.35 -37.21 -3.85
N THR A 43 -8.00 -38.30 -4.53
CA THR A 43 -8.75 -38.83 -5.66
C THR A 43 -10.09 -39.32 -5.15
N THR A 44 -11.11 -39.24 -6.00
CA THR A 44 -12.45 -39.82 -5.80
C THR A 44 -12.40 -41.30 -5.38
N ALA A 45 -11.28 -41.99 -5.68
CA ALA A 45 -10.95 -43.32 -5.19
C ALA A 45 -10.80 -43.39 -3.65
N SER A 46 -10.20 -42.40 -2.97
CA SER A 46 -10.09 -42.37 -1.50
C SER A 46 -11.43 -42.20 -0.78
N ILE A 47 -12.40 -41.53 -1.42
CA ILE A 47 -13.76 -41.42 -0.90
C ILE A 47 -14.53 -42.75 -1.11
N ILE A 48 -14.29 -43.45 -2.23
CA ILE A 48 -14.88 -44.77 -2.50
C ILE A 48 -14.30 -45.87 -1.59
N THR A 49 -13.04 -45.74 -1.14
CA THR A 49 -12.46 -46.65 -0.13
C THR A 49 -13.07 -46.43 1.25
N LEU A 50 -13.29 -45.17 1.66
CA LEU A 50 -13.92 -44.85 2.95
C LEU A 50 -15.42 -45.23 3.00
N VAL A 51 -16.15 -45.16 1.87
CA VAL A 51 -17.55 -45.60 1.81
C VAL A 51 -17.67 -47.14 1.77
N SER A 52 -16.67 -47.84 1.20
CA SER A 52 -16.60 -49.31 1.28
C SER A 52 -16.21 -49.83 2.68
N GLU A 53 -15.36 -49.10 3.43
CA GLU A 53 -14.98 -49.48 4.80
C GLU A 53 -16.11 -49.24 5.83
N VAL A 54 -16.96 -48.22 5.63
CA VAL A 54 -18.15 -48.01 6.47
C VAL A 54 -19.29 -48.98 6.10
N GLY A 55 -19.35 -49.45 4.85
CA GLY A 55 -20.29 -50.48 4.41
C GLY A 55 -19.91 -51.93 4.80
N SER A 56 -18.67 -52.18 5.23
CA SER A 56 -18.20 -53.51 5.59
C SER A 56 -18.30 -53.85 7.09
N SER A 57 -18.53 -52.88 7.97
CA SER A 57 -18.59 -53.11 9.44
C SER A 57 -19.99 -53.40 9.99
N THR A 58 -20.99 -53.66 9.14
CA THR A 58 -22.36 -54.04 9.60
C THR A 58 -22.79 -55.44 9.15
N SER A 59 -21.91 -56.19 8.47
CA SER A 59 -22.20 -57.55 7.98
C SER A 59 -21.47 -58.67 8.73
N GLU A 60 -20.73 -58.34 9.81
CA GLU A 60 -19.89 -59.29 10.55
C GLU A 60 -20.23 -59.39 12.05
N LEU A 61 -21.50 -59.17 12.40
CA LEU A 61 -22.05 -59.43 13.75
C LEU A 61 -23.43 -60.08 13.64
N LEU A 62 -23.50 -61.33 13.20
CA LEU A 62 -24.66 -62.19 13.49
C LEU A 62 -24.40 -63.68 13.16
N LEU A 63 -23.25 -64.20 13.57
CA LEU A 63 -23.10 -65.65 13.75
C LEU A 63 -22.45 -65.91 15.11
N VAL A 64 -23.04 -66.87 15.81
CA VAL A 64 -22.70 -67.40 17.14
C VAL A 64 -23.36 -66.64 18.29
N GLU A 65 -24.60 -67.03 18.64
CA GLU A 65 -24.84 -67.75 19.90
C GLU A 65 -26.25 -68.37 19.98
N LYS A 66 -26.26 -69.71 19.96
CA LYS A 66 -27.07 -70.65 20.76
C LYS A 66 -28.60 -70.61 20.68
N GLU A 67 -29.14 -71.74 20.18
CA GLU A 67 -30.33 -72.43 20.74
C GLU A 67 -30.61 -71.99 22.17
N HIS A 68 -31.82 -71.56 22.52
CA HIS A 68 -32.50 -71.71 23.84
C HIS A 68 -33.84 -70.93 23.78
N ASP A 69 -34.71 -71.28 22.82
CA ASP A 69 -36.05 -70.68 22.72
C ASP A 69 -37.17 -71.63 23.18
N VAL A 70 -37.04 -72.15 24.40
CA VAL A 70 -38.07 -73.03 25.02
C VAL A 70 -38.59 -72.48 26.35
N LYS A 71 -38.33 -71.21 26.68
CA LYS A 71 -38.82 -70.57 27.92
C LYS A 71 -39.89 -69.54 27.59
N THR A 72 -41.12 -69.76 28.06
CA THR A 72 -42.21 -68.78 27.90
C THR A 72 -42.05 -67.65 28.92
N VAL A 73 -42.43 -66.42 28.57
CA VAL A 73 -42.34 -65.24 29.45
C VAL A 73 -43.06 -65.45 30.79
N VAL A 74 -44.14 -66.25 30.80
CA VAL A 74 -44.89 -66.61 32.00
C VAL A 74 -44.03 -67.41 32.99
N GLN A 75 -43.39 -68.49 32.52
CA GLN A 75 -42.52 -69.34 33.33
C GLN A 75 -41.31 -68.57 33.89
N LEU A 76 -40.74 -67.65 33.10
CA LEU A 76 -39.65 -66.78 33.55
C LEU A 76 -40.06 -65.87 34.71
N ARG A 77 -41.30 -65.38 34.71
CA ARG A 77 -41.81 -64.49 35.76
C ARG A 77 -42.16 -65.24 37.04
N GLU A 78 -42.76 -66.43 36.94
CA GLU A 78 -43.05 -67.29 38.10
C GLU A 78 -41.78 -67.65 38.86
N GLU A 79 -40.71 -67.97 38.15
CA GLU A 79 -39.45 -68.44 38.75
C GLU A 79 -38.60 -67.30 39.34
N LEU A 80 -38.69 -66.11 38.75
CA LEU A 80 -38.18 -64.87 39.35
C LEU A 80 -39.00 -64.48 40.60
N GLN A 81 -40.32 -64.68 40.57
CA GLN A 81 -41.20 -64.38 41.71
C GLN A 81 -40.94 -65.31 42.89
N LYS A 82 -40.69 -66.62 42.66
CA LYS A 82 -40.26 -67.56 43.71
C LYS A 82 -38.98 -67.10 44.42
N ARG A 83 -38.08 -66.44 43.68
CA ARG A 83 -36.82 -65.88 44.20
C ARG A 83 -36.95 -64.45 44.74
N SER A 84 -38.18 -63.92 44.82
CA SER A 84 -38.46 -62.54 45.21
C SER A 84 -37.73 -61.48 44.37
N LEU A 85 -37.48 -61.78 43.09
CA LEU A 85 -36.83 -60.89 42.13
C LEU A 85 -37.85 -60.13 41.28
N VAL A 86 -37.39 -59.01 40.70
CA VAL A 86 -38.22 -58.13 39.87
C VAL A 86 -38.67 -58.85 38.60
N THR A 87 -39.98 -58.96 38.40
CA THR A 87 -40.61 -59.66 37.26
C THR A 87 -40.92 -58.75 36.07
N SER A 88 -40.55 -57.47 36.11
CA SER A 88 -40.74 -56.52 34.99
C SER A 88 -39.61 -56.57 33.96
N GLY A 89 -39.94 -56.34 32.68
CA GLY A 89 -39.01 -56.34 31.56
C GLY A 89 -39.43 -57.26 30.39
N ASN A 90 -38.70 -57.12 29.28
CA ASN A 90 -38.84 -57.96 28.08
C ASN A 90 -38.18 -59.33 28.28
N LYS A 91 -38.42 -60.27 27.36
CA LYS A 91 -37.98 -61.67 27.48
C LYS A 91 -36.47 -61.79 27.73
N GLU A 92 -35.62 -61.04 27.03
CA GLU A 92 -34.17 -61.10 27.25
C GLU A 92 -33.78 -60.63 28.67
N VAL A 93 -34.43 -59.57 29.16
CA VAL A 93 -34.17 -58.99 30.48
C VAL A 93 -34.53 -59.99 31.60
N LEU A 94 -35.64 -60.71 31.43
CA LEU A 94 -36.07 -61.73 32.39
C LEU A 94 -35.16 -62.96 32.34
N VAL A 95 -34.71 -63.37 31.15
CA VAL A 95 -33.75 -64.47 30.97
C VAL A 95 -32.41 -64.14 31.62
N ALA A 96 -31.88 -62.93 31.40
CA ALA A 96 -30.61 -62.49 31.98
C ALA A 96 -30.67 -62.49 33.52
N ARG A 97 -31.75 -61.92 34.08
CA ARG A 97 -31.95 -61.85 35.55
C ARG A 97 -32.10 -63.22 36.19
N LEU A 98 -32.76 -64.17 35.51
CA LEU A 98 -32.88 -65.54 36.01
C LEU A 98 -31.55 -66.30 35.88
N ARG A 99 -30.77 -66.08 34.81
CA ARG A 99 -29.44 -66.68 34.65
C ARG A 99 -28.48 -66.22 35.75
N GLU A 100 -28.48 -64.93 36.05
CA GLU A 100 -27.66 -64.34 37.12
C GLU A 100 -28.02 -64.93 38.49
N ALA A 101 -29.31 -64.99 38.82
CA ALA A 101 -29.77 -65.59 40.07
C ALA A 101 -29.43 -67.08 40.21
N LEU A 102 -29.42 -67.84 39.11
CA LEU A 102 -29.03 -69.25 39.11
C LEU A 102 -27.52 -69.44 39.33
N ILE A 103 -26.69 -68.52 38.81
CA ILE A 103 -25.23 -68.52 39.05
C ILE A 103 -24.94 -68.22 40.51
N ASP A 104 -25.64 -67.25 41.11
CA ASP A 104 -25.49 -66.89 42.53
C ASP A 104 -25.92 -68.04 43.47
N GLU A 105 -26.87 -68.88 43.04
CA GLU A 105 -27.27 -70.11 43.73
C GLU A 105 -26.31 -71.29 43.49
N GLY A 106 -25.26 -71.12 42.68
CA GLY A 106 -24.30 -72.18 42.31
C GLY A 106 -24.87 -73.22 41.35
N LYS A 107 -25.96 -72.93 40.63
CA LYS A 107 -26.62 -73.81 39.67
C LYS A 107 -26.20 -73.45 38.24
N ASN A 108 -26.04 -74.46 37.36
CA ASN A 108 -25.74 -74.23 35.95
C ASN A 108 -27.00 -73.71 35.21
N PRO A 109 -27.00 -72.49 34.64
CA PRO A 109 -28.16 -71.92 33.96
C PRO A 109 -28.58 -72.66 32.69
N ASP A 110 -27.66 -73.42 32.09
CA ASP A 110 -27.90 -74.21 30.88
C ASP A 110 -28.46 -75.61 31.20
N GLU A 111 -28.49 -76.01 32.48
CA GLU A 111 -28.97 -77.34 32.93
C GLU A 111 -30.18 -77.27 33.89
N PHE A 112 -30.59 -76.05 34.26
CA PHE A 112 -31.69 -75.81 35.18
C PHE A 112 -33.04 -76.24 34.57
N LYS A 113 -33.63 -77.30 35.12
CA LYS A 113 -35.01 -77.75 34.84
C LYS A 113 -35.97 -77.14 35.87
N PHE A 114 -37.15 -76.74 35.42
CA PHE A 114 -38.19 -76.22 36.29
C PHE A 114 -38.92 -77.40 36.92
N ASP A 115 -38.82 -77.55 38.24
CA ASP A 115 -39.64 -78.50 39.00
C ASP A 115 -41.06 -77.91 39.11
N GLY A 116 -41.93 -78.35 38.20
CA GLY A 116 -43.32 -77.88 38.14
C GLY A 116 -43.98 -78.02 36.76
N ALA A 117 -43.72 -79.12 36.05
CA ALA A 117 -44.41 -79.46 34.80
C ALA A 117 -45.19 -80.79 34.89
N ASP A 118 -45.49 -81.24 36.11
CA ASP A 118 -46.33 -82.40 36.37
C ASP A 118 -47.57 -81.96 37.17
N GLU A 119 -48.38 -81.08 36.56
CA GLU A 119 -49.81 -80.98 36.89
C GLU A 119 -50.59 -81.33 35.62
N ASP A 120 -50.95 -82.61 35.55
CA ASP A 120 -52.14 -83.17 34.93
C ASP A 120 -52.61 -82.53 33.61
N ASN A 121 -51.94 -82.88 32.49
CA ASN A 121 -52.67 -83.05 31.24
C ASN A 121 -52.97 -84.53 31.06
N GLU A 122 -53.91 -85.03 31.86
CA GLU A 122 -54.57 -86.32 31.66
C GLU A 122 -55.23 -86.29 30.27
N ILE A 123 -54.51 -86.80 29.27
CA ILE A 123 -55.10 -87.11 27.97
C ILE A 123 -56.03 -88.30 28.23
N SER A 124 -57.29 -87.98 28.49
CA SER A 124 -58.41 -88.91 28.48
C SER A 124 -58.29 -89.80 27.25
N THR A 125 -57.90 -91.05 27.47
CA THR A 125 -57.87 -92.13 26.47
C THR A 125 -59.31 -92.56 26.16
N GLY A 126 -60.10 -91.62 25.66
CA GLY A 126 -61.35 -91.92 24.99
C GLY A 126 -61.02 -92.60 23.67
N THR A 127 -61.63 -93.76 23.42
CA THR A 127 -61.45 -94.61 22.23
C THR A 127 -61.39 -93.79 20.94
N PHE A 128 -60.17 -93.44 20.53
CA PHE A 128 -59.89 -92.72 19.30
C PHE A 128 -59.89 -93.76 18.17
N THR A 129 -61.02 -93.84 17.47
CA THR A 129 -61.16 -94.76 16.34
C THR A 129 -60.19 -94.37 15.23
N THR A 130 -59.67 -95.35 14.49
CA THR A 130 -58.72 -95.18 13.38
C THR A 130 -59.16 -94.13 12.35
N ALA A 131 -60.47 -93.90 12.22
CA ALA A 131 -61.07 -92.86 11.38
C ALA A 131 -60.73 -91.43 11.83
N LYS A 132 -60.76 -91.13 13.14
CA LYS A 132 -60.38 -89.80 13.65
C LYS A 132 -58.88 -89.54 13.49
N MET A 133 -58.07 -90.60 13.51
CA MET A 133 -56.63 -90.51 13.21
C MET A 133 -56.37 -90.16 11.75
N MET A 134 -57.09 -90.80 10.82
CA MET A 134 -57.01 -90.47 9.40
C MET A 134 -57.50 -89.04 9.11
N GLU A 135 -58.57 -88.58 9.76
CA GLU A 135 -59.10 -87.22 9.61
C GLU A 135 -58.10 -86.16 10.07
N LEU A 136 -57.45 -86.39 11.22
CA LEU A 136 -56.38 -85.50 11.72
C LEU A 136 -55.15 -85.50 10.79
N LEU A 137 -54.74 -86.66 10.28
CA LEU A 137 -53.63 -86.77 9.32
C LEU A 137 -53.94 -86.07 7.98
N LEU A 138 -55.19 -86.16 7.51
CA LEU A 138 -55.66 -85.44 6.34
C LEU A 138 -55.64 -83.92 6.57
N SER A 139 -56.14 -83.45 7.73
CA SER A 139 -56.10 -82.02 8.11
C SER A 139 -54.66 -81.50 8.16
N MET A 140 -53.77 -82.21 8.86
CA MET A 140 -52.36 -81.85 8.93
C MET A 140 -51.69 -81.86 7.56
N SER A 141 -52.02 -82.83 6.69
CA SER A 141 -51.50 -82.87 5.33
C SER A 141 -51.96 -81.67 4.50
N THR A 142 -53.22 -81.25 4.64
CA THR A 142 -53.74 -80.05 3.97
C THR A 142 -53.09 -78.77 4.49
N GLU A 143 -52.88 -78.65 5.79
CA GLU A 143 -52.21 -77.50 6.41
C GLU A 143 -50.73 -77.43 6.01
N ILE A 144 -50.00 -78.54 6.03
CA ILE A 144 -48.60 -78.62 5.55
C ILE A 144 -48.52 -78.19 4.09
N LYS A 145 -49.48 -78.62 3.26
CA LYS A 145 -49.53 -78.24 1.84
C LYS A 145 -49.78 -76.74 1.68
N GLN A 146 -50.70 -76.15 2.44
CA GLN A 146 -50.94 -74.70 2.45
C GLN A 146 -49.72 -73.90 2.92
N ILE A 147 -49.06 -74.34 4.00
CA ILE A 147 -47.86 -73.69 4.53
C ILE A 147 -46.73 -73.73 3.50
N LYS A 148 -46.52 -74.89 2.85
CA LYS A 148 -45.52 -75.03 1.78
C LYS A 148 -45.80 -74.08 0.62
N GLU A 149 -47.04 -74.06 0.14
CA GLU A 149 -47.46 -73.19 -0.95
C GLU A 149 -47.34 -71.69 -0.59
N GLN A 150 -47.62 -71.33 0.66
CA GLN A 150 -47.45 -69.95 1.16
C GLN A 150 -45.97 -69.58 1.27
N SER A 151 -45.13 -70.51 1.73
CA SER A 151 -43.67 -70.34 1.81
C SER A 151 -43.05 -70.15 0.42
N GLU A 152 -43.45 -70.97 -0.57
CA GLU A 152 -43.01 -70.82 -1.96
C GLU A 152 -43.44 -69.46 -2.53
N ARG A 153 -44.71 -69.05 -2.35
CA ARG A 153 -45.18 -67.72 -2.77
C ARG A 153 -44.43 -66.57 -2.09
N GLN A 154 -44.07 -66.72 -0.81
CA GLN A 154 -43.31 -65.71 -0.09
C GLN A 154 -41.86 -65.63 -0.59
N SER A 155 -41.24 -66.77 -0.87
CA SER A 155 -39.91 -66.85 -1.48
C SER A 155 -39.91 -66.19 -2.87
N GLU A 156 -40.88 -66.53 -3.73
CA GLU A 156 -41.02 -65.92 -5.05
C GLU A 156 -41.17 -64.39 -4.97
N ARG A 157 -42.03 -63.89 -4.07
CA ARG A 157 -42.18 -62.45 -3.84
C ARG A 157 -40.87 -61.80 -3.39
N GLN A 158 -40.15 -62.40 -2.43
CA GLN A 158 -38.86 -61.89 -1.97
C GLN A 158 -37.83 -61.83 -3.10
N THR A 159 -37.80 -62.84 -3.98
CA THR A 159 -36.88 -62.84 -5.12
C THR A 159 -37.21 -61.75 -6.14
N GLU A 160 -38.49 -61.48 -6.39
CA GLU A 160 -38.93 -60.44 -7.32
C GLU A 160 -38.68 -59.05 -6.74
N ASP A 161 -38.95 -58.83 -5.45
CA ASP A 161 -38.64 -57.57 -4.75
C ASP A 161 -37.14 -57.27 -4.78
N LEU A 162 -36.29 -58.29 -4.52
CA LEU A 162 -34.83 -58.15 -4.62
C LEU A 162 -34.39 -57.78 -6.03
N LYS A 163 -35.01 -58.38 -7.05
CA LYS A 163 -34.71 -58.08 -8.45
C LYS A 163 -35.10 -56.65 -8.82
N GLN A 164 -36.26 -56.17 -8.38
CA GLN A 164 -36.71 -54.80 -8.59
C GLN A 164 -35.80 -53.78 -7.88
N ILE A 165 -35.44 -54.04 -6.62
CA ILE A 165 -34.51 -53.18 -5.86
C ILE A 165 -33.16 -53.09 -6.56
N LYS A 166 -32.62 -54.22 -7.02
CA LYS A 166 -31.35 -54.27 -7.75
C LYS A 166 -31.42 -53.44 -9.04
N GLU A 167 -32.47 -53.65 -9.85
CA GLU A 167 -32.65 -52.94 -11.11
C GLU A 167 -32.86 -51.43 -10.90
N GLN A 168 -33.59 -51.05 -9.84
CA GLN A 168 -33.76 -49.64 -9.46
C GLN A 168 -32.44 -49.01 -8.99
N SER A 169 -31.65 -49.74 -8.21
CA SER A 169 -30.33 -49.31 -7.75
C SER A 169 -29.36 -49.12 -8.92
N GLU A 170 -29.34 -50.05 -9.88
CA GLU A 170 -28.52 -49.93 -11.10
C GLU A 170 -28.94 -48.71 -11.92
N ARG A 171 -30.24 -48.53 -12.17
CA ARG A 171 -30.76 -47.32 -12.86
C ARG A 171 -30.40 -46.02 -12.14
N GLN A 172 -30.45 -46.01 -10.81
CA GLN A 172 -30.09 -44.81 -10.03
C GLN A 172 -28.58 -44.53 -10.13
N SER A 173 -27.75 -45.57 -10.06
CA SER A 173 -26.30 -45.45 -10.26
C SER A 173 -25.97 -44.91 -11.66
N GLU A 174 -26.60 -45.45 -12.70
CA GLU A 174 -26.40 -45.00 -14.08
C GLU A 174 -26.77 -43.52 -14.25
N ARG A 175 -27.92 -43.08 -13.70
CA ARG A 175 -28.32 -41.67 -13.72
C ARG A 175 -27.30 -40.76 -13.03
N GLN A 176 -26.84 -41.15 -11.84
CA GLN A 176 -25.83 -40.38 -11.11
C GLN A 176 -24.51 -40.28 -11.89
N THR A 177 -24.09 -41.37 -12.55
CA THR A 177 -22.88 -41.34 -13.37
C THR A 177 -23.01 -40.44 -14.60
N GLU A 178 -24.18 -40.43 -15.24
CA GLU A 178 -24.41 -39.59 -16.42
C GLU A 178 -24.54 -38.11 -16.04
N GLU A 179 -25.21 -37.78 -14.94
CA GLU A 179 -25.27 -36.42 -14.39
C GLU A 179 -23.87 -35.89 -14.04
N LEU A 180 -23.04 -36.71 -13.39
CA LEU A 180 -21.65 -36.35 -13.08
C LEU A 180 -20.83 -36.10 -14.36
N LYS A 181 -21.05 -36.91 -15.40
CA LYS A 181 -20.38 -36.75 -16.69
C LYS A 181 -20.80 -35.44 -17.38
N GLN A 182 -22.09 -35.11 -17.37
CA GLN A 182 -22.60 -33.86 -17.93
C GLN A 182 -22.07 -32.64 -17.17
N ILE A 183 -22.08 -32.67 -15.84
CA ILE A 183 -21.54 -31.57 -15.02
C ILE A 183 -20.05 -31.39 -15.30
N LYS A 184 -19.29 -32.49 -15.40
CA LYS A 184 -17.87 -32.44 -15.72
C LYS A 184 -17.61 -31.81 -17.10
N GLU A 185 -18.30 -32.28 -18.13
CA GLU A 185 -18.15 -31.77 -19.49
C GLU A 185 -18.58 -30.30 -19.59
N GLN A 186 -19.67 -29.92 -18.92
CA GLN A 186 -20.12 -28.53 -18.84
C GLN A 186 -19.10 -27.64 -18.11
N SER A 187 -18.53 -28.12 -17.01
CA SER A 187 -17.50 -27.40 -16.26
C SER A 187 -16.22 -27.22 -17.07
N GLU A 188 -15.81 -28.24 -17.83
CA GLU A 188 -14.64 -28.18 -18.72
C GLU A 188 -14.87 -27.16 -19.84
N LEU A 189 -16.01 -27.24 -20.55
CA LEU A 189 -16.36 -26.28 -21.60
C LEU A 189 -16.47 -24.84 -21.09
N GLN A 190 -17.02 -24.64 -19.88
CA GLN A 190 -17.10 -23.33 -19.26
C GLN A 190 -15.71 -22.79 -18.91
N SER A 191 -14.84 -23.63 -18.34
CA SER A 191 -13.45 -23.27 -18.04
C SER A 191 -12.70 -22.90 -19.32
N GLU A 192 -12.84 -23.69 -20.39
CA GLU A 192 -12.20 -23.40 -21.67
C GLU A 192 -12.66 -22.07 -22.25
N ARG A 193 -13.98 -21.79 -22.28
CA ARG A 193 -14.52 -20.50 -22.73
C ARG A 193 -13.95 -19.33 -21.94
N GLN A 194 -13.92 -19.44 -20.61
CA GLN A 194 -13.35 -18.38 -19.77
C GLN A 194 -11.86 -18.16 -20.05
N THR A 195 -11.09 -19.24 -20.23
CA THR A 195 -9.66 -19.11 -20.55
C THR A 195 -9.44 -18.47 -21.92
N GLU A 196 -10.27 -18.77 -22.91
CA GLU A 196 -10.13 -18.23 -24.27
C GLU A 196 -10.59 -16.76 -24.33
N GLU A 197 -11.68 -16.41 -23.63
CA GLU A 197 -12.11 -15.02 -23.47
C GLU A 197 -11.03 -14.16 -22.80
N LEU A 198 -10.42 -14.66 -21.71
CA LEU A 198 -9.32 -13.95 -21.04
C LEU A 198 -8.09 -13.80 -21.95
N LYS A 199 -7.71 -14.86 -22.68
CA LYS A 199 -6.62 -14.78 -23.66
C LYS A 199 -6.88 -13.74 -24.74
N GLN A 200 -8.10 -13.71 -25.28
CA GLN A 200 -8.48 -12.77 -26.32
C GLN A 200 -8.47 -11.32 -25.80
N GLN A 201 -8.98 -11.08 -24.59
CA GLN A 201 -8.92 -9.76 -23.94
C GLN A 201 -7.47 -9.30 -23.72
N ILE A 202 -6.60 -10.19 -23.22
CA ILE A 202 -5.17 -9.88 -23.03
C ILE A 202 -4.51 -9.55 -24.36
N LYS A 203 -4.80 -10.33 -25.41
CA LYS A 203 -4.26 -10.10 -26.75
C LYS A 203 -4.68 -8.74 -27.30
N GLU A 204 -5.96 -8.41 -27.26
CA GLU A 204 -6.47 -7.12 -27.72
C GLU A 204 -5.90 -5.95 -26.90
N GLN A 205 -5.79 -6.11 -25.59
CA GLN A 205 -5.20 -5.08 -24.74
C GLN A 205 -3.72 -4.85 -25.07
N SER A 206 -2.96 -5.93 -25.30
CA SER A 206 -1.57 -5.88 -25.73
C SER A 206 -1.43 -5.14 -27.07
N GLU A 207 -2.28 -5.48 -28.05
CA GLU A 207 -2.29 -4.83 -29.37
C GLU A 207 -2.58 -3.32 -29.25
N ARG A 208 -3.60 -2.93 -28.45
CA ARG A 208 -3.91 -1.51 -28.18
C ARG A 208 -2.72 -0.78 -27.55
N GLN A 209 -2.09 -1.36 -26.52
CA GLN A 209 -0.92 -0.78 -25.87
C GLN A 209 0.26 -0.63 -26.83
N THR A 210 0.49 -1.60 -27.72
CA THR A 210 1.57 -1.49 -28.71
C THR A 210 1.35 -0.37 -29.72
N GLU A 211 0.11 -0.13 -30.15
CA GLU A 211 -0.21 0.96 -31.07
C GLU A 211 -0.12 2.33 -30.39
N GLU A 212 -0.61 2.47 -29.15
CA GLU A 212 -0.44 3.69 -28.36
C GLU A 212 1.05 4.03 -28.16
N LEU A 213 1.88 3.04 -27.82
CA LEU A 213 3.33 3.23 -27.69
C LEU A 213 3.98 3.66 -29.00
N LYS A 214 3.52 3.14 -30.13
CA LYS A 214 4.01 3.53 -31.45
C LYS A 214 3.63 4.98 -31.77
N GLN A 215 2.40 5.39 -31.50
CA GLN A 215 1.95 6.77 -31.68
C GLN A 215 2.74 7.74 -30.80
N ILE A 216 2.92 7.43 -29.51
CA ILE A 216 3.73 8.24 -28.59
C ILE A 216 5.17 8.36 -29.11
N LYS A 217 5.76 7.26 -29.60
CA LYS A 217 7.12 7.26 -30.16
C LYS A 217 7.22 8.18 -31.38
N ASP A 218 6.22 8.18 -32.26
CA ASP A 218 6.22 9.03 -33.45
C ASP A 218 5.98 10.51 -33.10
N GLN A 219 5.12 10.80 -32.12
CA GLN A 219 4.98 12.15 -31.55
C GLN A 219 6.30 12.65 -30.94
N LEU A 220 6.98 11.80 -30.17
CA LEU A 220 8.26 12.15 -29.55
C LEU A 220 9.35 12.45 -30.60
N LYS A 221 9.38 11.70 -31.71
CA LYS A 221 10.28 12.02 -32.84
C LYS A 221 9.96 13.38 -33.45
N HIS A 222 8.68 13.71 -33.62
CA HIS A 222 8.29 14.99 -34.18
C HIS A 222 8.71 16.15 -33.27
N VAL A 223 8.42 16.06 -31.96
CA VAL A 223 8.85 17.06 -30.96
C VAL A 223 10.38 17.17 -30.94
N LYS A 224 11.11 16.05 -31.01
CA LYS A 224 12.58 16.07 -31.07
C LYS A 224 13.09 16.81 -32.30
N LEU A 225 12.46 16.62 -33.46
CA LEU A 225 12.82 17.33 -34.68
C LEU A 225 12.54 18.83 -34.55
N GLU A 226 11.36 19.20 -34.05
CA GLU A 226 10.96 20.60 -33.86
C GLU A 226 11.89 21.32 -32.87
N VAL A 227 12.27 20.67 -31.76
CA VAL A 227 13.25 21.23 -30.82
C VAL A 227 14.63 21.38 -31.47
N ALA A 228 15.06 20.42 -32.30
CA ALA A 228 16.33 20.53 -33.01
C ALA A 228 16.33 21.71 -34.01
N GLU A 229 15.24 21.89 -34.76
CA GLU A 229 15.05 23.02 -35.68
C GLU A 229 15.04 24.36 -34.92
N GLN A 230 14.36 24.43 -33.77
CA GLN A 230 14.37 25.63 -32.92
C GLN A 230 15.77 25.94 -32.36
N ILE A 231 16.56 24.93 -32.00
CA ILE A 231 17.94 25.11 -31.54
C ILE A 231 18.81 25.67 -32.68
N GLU A 232 18.66 25.16 -33.90
CA GLU A 232 19.39 25.65 -35.07
C GLU A 232 19.00 27.09 -35.39
N GLU A 233 17.69 27.41 -35.39
CA GLU A 233 17.22 28.77 -35.60
C GLU A 233 17.75 29.73 -34.51
N GLN A 234 17.71 29.33 -33.24
CA GLN A 234 18.27 30.15 -32.17
C GLN A 234 19.79 30.35 -32.32
N SER A 235 20.52 29.32 -32.75
CA SER A 235 21.96 29.41 -32.99
C SER A 235 22.28 30.46 -34.06
N THR A 236 21.52 30.47 -35.18
CA THR A 236 21.71 31.50 -36.23
C THR A 236 21.35 32.91 -35.74
N ARG A 237 20.30 33.06 -34.91
CA ARG A 237 19.92 34.36 -34.32
C ARG A 237 21.00 34.87 -33.37
N ILE A 238 21.61 34.00 -32.57
CA ILE A 238 22.72 34.34 -31.67
C ILE A 238 23.92 34.82 -32.50
N GLU A 239 24.31 34.09 -33.54
CA GLU A 239 25.41 34.49 -34.42
C GLU A 239 25.17 35.88 -35.05
N MET A 240 23.94 36.18 -35.47
CA MET A 240 23.59 37.51 -35.98
C MET A 240 23.68 38.62 -34.92
N ILE A 241 23.35 38.32 -33.66
CA ILE A 241 23.47 39.26 -32.55
C ILE A 241 24.93 39.52 -32.23
N GLU A 242 25.76 38.48 -32.17
CA GLU A 242 27.21 38.58 -31.96
C GLU A 242 27.85 39.46 -33.04
N GLN A 243 27.56 39.22 -34.32
CA GLN A 243 28.04 40.06 -35.42
C GLN A 243 27.61 41.53 -35.30
N LYS A 244 26.39 41.79 -34.80
CA LYS A 244 25.90 43.16 -34.58
C LYS A 244 26.62 43.83 -33.41
N LEU A 245 26.86 43.10 -32.32
CA LEU A 245 27.62 43.57 -31.17
C LEU A 245 29.06 43.88 -31.54
N ASP A 246 29.71 43.06 -32.35
CA ASP A 246 31.07 43.31 -32.84
C ASP A 246 31.13 44.61 -33.66
N ARG A 247 30.18 44.81 -34.59
CA ARG A 247 30.09 46.05 -35.37
C ARG A 247 29.89 47.27 -34.48
N GLN A 248 29.00 47.18 -33.49
CA GLN A 248 28.76 48.26 -32.54
C GLN A 248 29.99 48.55 -31.67
N THR A 249 30.72 47.51 -31.26
CA THR A 249 31.96 47.66 -30.48
C THR A 249 33.00 48.43 -31.26
N VAL A 250 33.23 48.07 -32.53
CA VAL A 250 34.15 48.81 -33.42
C VAL A 250 33.70 50.25 -33.63
N GLU A 251 32.39 50.51 -33.76
CA GLU A 251 31.87 51.88 -33.92
C GLU A 251 32.07 52.72 -32.66
N VAL A 252 31.88 52.12 -31.47
CA VAL A 252 32.15 52.77 -30.19
C VAL A 252 33.64 53.05 -30.03
N ASP A 253 34.51 52.10 -30.35
CA ASP A 253 35.97 52.30 -30.33
C ASP A 253 36.38 53.45 -31.25
N HIS A 254 35.82 53.52 -32.47
CA HIS A 254 36.08 54.62 -33.38
C HIS A 254 35.63 55.98 -32.82
N LYS A 255 34.47 56.03 -32.15
CA LYS A 255 33.98 57.25 -31.46
C LYS A 255 34.90 57.65 -30.30
N ILE A 256 35.37 56.68 -29.51
CA ILE A 256 36.34 56.90 -28.43
C ILE A 256 37.64 57.49 -29.00
N ASP A 257 38.18 56.91 -30.07
CA ASP A 257 39.42 57.39 -30.69
C ASP A 257 39.27 58.77 -31.35
N LYS A 258 38.09 59.08 -31.88
CA LYS A 258 37.77 60.42 -32.38
C LYS A 258 37.74 61.44 -31.23
N LEU A 259 37.00 61.15 -30.16
CA LEU A 259 36.92 62.02 -28.98
C LEU A 259 38.29 62.22 -28.32
N LYS A 260 39.12 61.18 -28.22
CA LYS A 260 40.50 61.28 -27.72
C LYS A 260 41.33 62.25 -28.56
N ARG A 261 41.22 62.20 -29.90
CA ARG A 261 41.95 63.13 -30.79
C ARG A 261 41.46 64.57 -30.65
N GLU A 262 40.14 64.78 -30.61
CA GLU A 262 39.56 66.11 -30.40
C GLU A 262 39.97 66.70 -29.04
N LEU A 263 39.98 65.89 -27.98
CA LEU A 263 40.45 66.28 -26.66
C LEU A 263 41.93 66.70 -26.68
N GLU A 264 42.80 65.91 -27.32
CA GLU A 264 44.23 66.24 -27.44
C GLU A 264 44.49 67.46 -28.33
N GLN A 265 43.69 67.67 -29.39
CA GLN A 265 43.75 68.90 -30.19
C GLN A 265 43.29 70.12 -29.37
N SER A 266 42.21 69.99 -28.60
CA SER A 266 41.72 71.06 -27.72
C SER A 266 42.77 71.44 -26.65
N LYS A 267 43.48 70.46 -26.08
CA LYS A 267 44.59 70.73 -25.14
C LYS A 267 45.73 71.50 -25.79
N LYS A 268 46.06 71.22 -27.05
CA LYS A 268 47.13 71.91 -27.79
C LYS A 268 46.77 73.32 -28.25
N MET A 269 45.49 73.60 -28.47
CA MET A 269 45.00 74.96 -28.79
C MET A 269 44.70 75.81 -27.55
N ALA A 270 44.70 75.22 -26.35
CA ALA A 270 44.81 75.99 -25.12
C ALA A 270 46.24 76.53 -25.01
N MET A 271 46.39 77.86 -24.94
CA MET A 271 47.68 78.50 -24.64
C MET A 271 48.31 77.88 -23.38
N PRO A 272 49.65 77.80 -23.27
CA PRO A 272 50.28 77.54 -21.99
C PRO A 272 49.77 78.63 -21.05
N LEU A 273 48.98 78.23 -20.05
CA LEU A 273 48.61 79.13 -19.00
C LEU A 273 49.88 79.35 -18.17
N ASP A 274 50.68 80.32 -18.61
CA ASP A 274 51.61 81.04 -17.76
C ASP A 274 50.89 81.24 -16.44
N HIS A 275 51.57 80.85 -15.38
CA HIS A 275 51.07 80.86 -14.02
C HIS A 275 50.84 82.32 -13.61
N ALA A 276 49.77 82.91 -14.12
CA ALA A 276 49.14 84.09 -13.58
C ALA A 276 48.59 83.64 -12.24
N SER A 277 49.47 83.72 -11.24
CA SER A 277 49.20 83.56 -9.80
C SER A 277 47.70 83.62 -9.55
N GLY A 278 47.07 82.44 -9.48
CA GLY A 278 45.64 82.34 -9.26
C GLY A 278 45.34 83.15 -8.02
N ARG A 279 44.68 84.29 -8.18
CA ARG A 279 44.15 85.02 -7.03
C ARG A 279 42.99 84.16 -6.53
N THR A 280 43.33 83.13 -5.76
CA THR A 280 42.37 82.37 -4.98
C THR A 280 41.61 83.39 -4.16
N LEU A 281 40.30 83.48 -4.40
CA LEU A 281 39.44 84.35 -3.60
C LEU A 281 39.57 83.88 -2.15
N LYS A 282 40.05 84.78 -1.29
CA LYS A 282 40.16 84.49 0.14
C LYS A 282 38.76 84.32 0.69
N VAL A 283 38.53 83.19 1.33
CA VAL A 283 37.30 82.98 2.10
C VAL A 283 37.34 83.88 3.33
N PRO A 284 36.21 84.52 3.69
CA PRO A 284 36.09 85.22 4.97
C PRO A 284 36.39 84.28 6.13
N ALA A 285 36.84 84.80 7.27
CA ALA A 285 36.88 84.02 8.49
C ALA A 285 35.47 83.90 9.08
N PHE A 286 35.19 82.78 9.75
CA PHE A 286 33.96 82.58 10.51
C PHE A 286 34.29 82.45 12.00
N ASP A 287 33.90 83.46 12.76
CA ASP A 287 34.08 83.59 14.20
C ASP A 287 32.75 83.50 14.98
N GLY A 288 31.62 83.42 14.28
CA GLY A 288 30.28 83.37 14.85
C GLY A 288 29.54 84.72 14.91
N GLU A 289 30.14 85.82 14.46
CA GLU A 289 29.48 87.15 14.46
C GLU A 289 28.36 87.26 13.42
N MET A 290 28.55 86.65 12.24
CA MET A 290 27.52 86.55 11.21
C MET A 290 26.81 85.21 11.25
N SER A 291 25.54 85.16 10.82
CA SER A 291 24.82 83.88 10.77
C SER A 291 25.50 82.88 9.83
N TRP A 292 25.52 81.60 10.22
CA TRP A 292 26.12 80.51 9.45
C TRP A 292 25.61 80.44 8.01
N ASN A 293 24.31 80.71 7.79
CA ASN A 293 23.72 80.68 6.44
C ASN A 293 24.32 81.76 5.53
N VAL A 294 24.55 82.97 6.06
CA VAL A 294 25.17 84.06 5.29
C VAL A 294 26.62 83.73 4.96
N TYR A 295 27.37 83.19 5.93
CA TYR A 295 28.75 82.75 5.71
C TYR A 295 28.85 81.61 4.69
N LYS A 296 27.99 80.58 4.80
CA LYS A 296 27.93 79.45 3.89
C LYS A 296 27.74 79.89 2.44
N THR A 297 26.84 80.84 2.18
CA THR A 297 26.62 81.37 0.83
C THR A 297 27.87 82.07 0.27
N GLN A 298 28.57 82.87 1.08
CA GLN A 298 29.81 83.54 0.66
C GLN A 298 30.94 82.53 0.41
N PHE A 299 31.06 81.54 1.30
CA PHE A 299 32.03 80.46 1.17
C PHE A 299 31.79 79.63 -0.09
N GLU A 300 30.53 79.27 -0.38
CA GLU A 300 30.15 78.50 -1.57
C GLU A 300 30.39 79.27 -2.87
N ALA A 301 30.16 80.59 -2.87
CA ALA A 301 30.49 81.46 -3.99
C ALA A 301 32.01 81.48 -4.24
N ALA A 302 32.83 81.65 -3.19
CA ALA A 302 34.29 81.61 -3.29
C ALA A 302 34.81 80.23 -3.74
N ALA A 303 34.26 79.15 -3.19
CA ALA A 303 34.62 77.77 -3.54
C ALA A 303 34.30 77.43 -4.99
N THR A 304 33.15 77.90 -5.49
CA THR A 304 32.75 77.71 -6.89
C THR A 304 33.65 78.51 -7.82
N SER A 305 33.97 79.77 -7.47
CA SER A 305 34.87 80.60 -8.27
C SER A 305 36.33 80.11 -8.26
N ASN A 306 36.76 79.42 -7.21
CA ASN A 306 38.07 78.81 -7.12
C ASN A 306 38.10 77.35 -7.64
N CYS A 307 36.97 76.83 -8.17
CA CYS A 307 36.83 75.46 -8.66
C CYS A 307 37.24 74.37 -7.66
N TRP A 308 37.04 74.61 -6.37
CA TRP A 308 37.48 73.68 -5.32
C TRP A 308 36.70 72.36 -5.35
N ASN A 309 37.42 71.25 -5.28
CA ASN A 309 36.86 69.92 -5.08
C ASN A 309 36.42 69.71 -3.62
N GLY A 310 35.71 68.61 -3.33
CA GLY A 310 35.15 68.35 -2.00
C GLY A 310 36.17 68.38 -0.86
N LYS A 311 37.42 67.93 -1.10
CA LYS A 311 38.48 67.95 -0.09
C LYS A 311 39.01 69.37 0.13
N GLU A 312 39.23 70.11 -0.95
CA GLU A 312 39.69 71.51 -0.87
C GLU A 312 38.67 72.40 -0.16
N ARG A 313 37.37 72.17 -0.39
CA ARG A 313 36.28 72.85 0.32
C ARG A 313 36.28 72.52 1.82
N ALA A 314 36.49 71.26 2.19
CA ALA A 314 36.54 70.85 3.59
C ALA A 314 37.72 71.52 4.33
N THR A 315 38.92 71.47 3.73
CA THR A 315 40.13 72.08 4.28
C THR A 315 40.01 73.61 4.39
N ALA A 316 39.50 74.28 3.35
CA ALA A 316 39.33 75.72 3.37
C ALA A 316 38.28 76.15 4.41
N LEU A 317 37.23 75.36 4.62
CA LEU A 317 36.22 75.63 5.64
C LEU A 317 36.84 75.52 7.04
N ILE A 318 37.60 74.47 7.32
CA ILE A 318 38.32 74.27 8.59
C ILE A 318 39.26 75.45 8.88
N LEU A 319 40.04 75.88 7.89
CA LEU A 319 40.99 76.98 8.04
C LEU A 319 40.34 78.34 8.27
N ALA A 320 39.10 78.51 7.81
CA ALA A 320 38.34 79.74 7.95
C ALA A 320 37.66 79.87 9.33
N LEU A 321 37.48 78.78 10.07
CA LEU A 321 36.95 78.82 11.43
C LEU A 321 37.95 79.50 12.39
N ARG A 322 37.43 80.39 13.23
CA ARG A 322 38.18 81.18 14.21
C ARG A 322 37.43 81.23 15.55
N GLY A 323 38.16 81.46 16.63
CA GLY A 323 37.59 81.60 17.97
C GLY A 323 36.74 80.40 18.39
N SER A 324 35.61 80.65 19.04
CA SER A 324 34.67 79.64 19.51
C SER A 324 34.12 78.73 18.40
N ALA A 325 34.02 79.22 17.16
CA ALA A 325 33.59 78.40 16.03
C ALA A 325 34.61 77.32 15.63
N ALA A 326 35.89 77.47 15.99
CA ALA A 326 36.91 76.45 15.73
C ALA A 326 36.88 75.30 16.75
N GLU A 327 36.34 75.52 17.96
CA GLU A 327 36.24 74.49 19.02
C GLU A 327 35.33 73.33 18.61
N VAL A 328 34.35 73.62 17.75
CA VAL A 328 33.45 72.65 17.10
C VAL A 328 34.20 71.55 16.34
N LEU A 329 35.42 71.82 15.86
CA LEU A 329 36.21 70.77 15.21
C LEU A 329 36.63 69.64 16.16
N GLN A 330 36.62 69.87 17.48
CA GLN A 330 36.93 68.84 18.48
C GLN A 330 35.79 67.82 18.65
N THR A 331 34.56 68.19 18.30
CA THR A 331 33.40 67.27 18.36
C THR A 331 33.27 66.41 17.11
N ILE A 332 34.11 66.63 16.10
CA ILE A 332 34.07 65.97 14.79
C ILE A 332 35.26 65.01 14.67
N PRO A 333 35.03 63.70 14.41
CA PRO A 333 36.10 62.74 14.17
C PRO A 333 37.04 63.17 13.03
N ALA A 334 38.34 62.93 13.20
CA ALA A 334 39.35 63.37 12.23
C ALA A 334 39.16 62.77 10.83
N GLU A 335 38.53 61.59 10.71
CA GLU A 335 38.24 60.96 9.42
C GLU A 335 37.25 61.79 8.57
N ASN A 336 36.43 62.63 9.22
CA ASN A 336 35.40 63.44 8.58
C ASN A 336 35.90 64.83 8.17
N HIS A 337 37.11 65.23 8.57
CA HIS A 337 37.68 66.57 8.28
C HIS A 337 37.90 66.82 6.78
N PHE A 338 37.90 65.78 5.94
CA PHE A 338 38.04 65.88 4.48
C PHE A 338 36.71 65.74 3.73
N ASN A 339 35.59 65.59 4.44
CA ASN A 339 34.26 65.46 3.84
C ASN A 339 33.42 66.72 4.05
N TYR A 340 33.39 67.57 3.01
CA TYR A 340 32.68 68.83 3.05
C TYR A 340 31.18 68.70 3.32
N GLU A 341 30.53 67.62 2.85
CA GLU A 341 29.08 67.45 3.07
C GLU A 341 28.77 67.15 4.54
N VAL A 342 29.64 66.43 5.24
CA VAL A 342 29.50 66.15 6.69
C VAL A 342 29.70 67.42 7.50
N LEU A 343 30.72 68.21 7.17
CA LEU A 343 30.99 69.50 7.80
C LEU A 343 29.88 70.53 7.54
N ARG A 344 29.21 70.47 6.39
CA ARG A 344 28.16 71.41 6.00
C ARG A 344 26.79 71.13 6.64
N PHE A 345 26.42 69.85 6.80
CA PHE A 345 25.03 69.47 7.10
C PHE A 345 24.75 68.97 8.52
N GLY A 346 25.73 68.40 9.24
CA GLY A 346 25.42 67.62 10.45
C GLY A 346 26.04 68.13 11.74
N GLU A 347 27.37 68.26 11.75
CA GLU A 347 28.10 68.37 13.02
C GLU A 347 28.49 69.81 13.34
N LEU A 348 28.82 70.63 12.32
CA LEU A 348 29.22 72.02 12.55
C LEU A 348 28.03 72.90 12.97
N PHE A 349 26.87 72.73 12.34
CA PHE A 349 25.64 73.46 12.69
C PHE A 349 25.14 73.10 14.09
N LYS A 350 25.20 71.82 14.45
CA LYS A 350 24.78 71.33 15.76
C LYS A 350 25.70 71.84 16.87
N ALA A 351 27.01 71.74 16.69
CA ALA A 351 27.97 72.19 17.68
C ALA A 351 28.10 73.72 17.77
N ILE A 352 27.90 74.48 16.68
CA ILE A 352 27.76 75.96 16.76
C ILE A 352 26.50 76.35 17.56
N PHE A 353 25.39 75.62 17.38
CA PHE A 353 24.15 75.86 18.11
C PHE A 353 24.30 75.50 19.60
N ASP A 354 24.93 74.37 19.91
CA ASP A 354 25.17 73.92 21.29
C ASP A 354 26.14 74.85 22.04
N LEU A 355 27.22 75.34 21.39
CA LEU A 355 28.14 76.32 22.00
C LEU A 355 27.47 77.66 22.34
N PHE A 356 26.55 78.13 21.48
CA PHE A 356 25.82 79.38 21.72
C PHE A 356 24.73 79.23 22.79
N VAL A 357 24.11 78.05 22.91
CA VAL A 357 23.15 77.76 23.99
C VAL A 357 23.87 77.67 25.34
N ASP A 358 25.04 77.05 25.42
CA ASP A 358 25.82 76.96 26.67
C ASP A 358 26.37 78.32 27.11
N VAL A 359 26.79 79.19 26.20
CA VAL A 359 27.23 80.56 26.52
C VAL A 359 26.05 81.44 26.98
N VAL A 360 24.87 81.31 26.37
CA VAL A 360 23.66 82.04 26.79
C VAL A 360 23.19 81.57 28.18
N ILE A 361 23.22 80.26 28.45
CA ILE A 361 22.90 79.71 29.77
C ILE A 361 23.96 80.13 30.81
N ALA A 362 25.24 80.16 30.47
CA ALA A 362 26.31 80.57 31.37
C ALA A 362 26.25 82.08 31.72
N ILE A 363 25.91 82.94 30.76
CA ILE A 363 25.71 84.39 30.98
C ILE A 363 24.49 84.62 31.88
N ASP A 364 23.38 83.90 31.67
CA ASP A 364 22.21 84.00 32.55
C ASP A 364 22.48 83.45 33.95
N PHE A 365 23.34 82.45 34.11
CA PHE A 365 23.67 81.88 35.42
C PHE A 365 24.62 82.75 36.27
N GLU A 366 25.61 83.43 35.65
CA GLU A 366 26.45 84.43 36.31
C GLU A 366 25.63 85.67 36.71
N ARG A 367 24.69 86.10 35.86
CA ARG A 367 23.79 87.23 36.14
C ARG A 367 22.72 86.92 37.20
N PHE A 368 22.47 85.64 37.48
CA PHE A 368 21.59 85.16 38.54
C PHE A 368 22.35 84.92 39.87
N LYS A 369 23.68 84.91 39.86
CA LYS A 369 24.54 84.72 41.05
C LYS A 369 25.15 86.01 41.62
N SER A 370 25.26 87.08 40.83
CA SER A 370 25.59 88.44 41.31
C SER A 370 24.34 89.21 41.70
#